data_AF-A0AAN6UCJ2-F1
#
_entry.id   AF-A0AAN6UCJ2-F1
#
_cell.length_a   1.000
_cell.length_b   1.000
_cell.length_c   1.000
_cell.angle_alpha   90.00
_cell.angle_beta   90.00
_cell.angle_gamma   90.00
#
_symmetry.space_group_name_H-M   'P 1'
#
loop_
_entity.id
_entity.type
_entity.pdbx_description
1 polymer ?
#
loop_
_entity_poly.entity_id
_entity_poly.type
_entity_poly.pdbx_seq_one_letter_code
_entity_poly.pdbx_strand_id
1 'polypeptide(L)'
;MENGIVALNTRPMFTRRVKMTSPPTPSETWTFPPEDVDAAGAPEQPPASVTEVVPAFHQHGPHNCRDHHHDVGSQAFQKYLLRQNKDKSGAWDLACSKCHGRVTLSQLHDLPCGDFICHSCLNALALHVINSIEKNHLRILDARVKLQELDRYLARRPQTTMDSQKRQERKVFSRRRAEYARAITRRAGLACCGIGMGLDRFQSCLPPNLSRDLWLRSQWLHDPLRAQRACAWPDCGASMPLCCRYLVPGAGVYRYSCVACQGNSMDCARVLLAPQLRFPWLPEGQPALTPCR
;
A
#
# COMPACT_ATOMS: atom_id res chain seq x y z
N MET A 1 -51.39 -29.38 23.92
CA MET A 1 -51.52 -28.40 25.02
C MET A 1 -50.12 -28.21 25.57
N GLU A 2 -49.46 -27.06 25.65
CA GLU A 2 -49.57 -25.73 25.07
C GLU A 2 -48.13 -25.20 25.10
N ASN A 3 -47.67 -24.65 23.99
CA ASN A 3 -46.33 -24.11 23.83
C ASN A 3 -46.26 -22.71 24.45
N GLY A 4 -45.40 -22.51 25.45
CA GLY A 4 -45.10 -21.20 26.03
C GLY A 4 -44.09 -20.43 25.18
N ILE A 5 -44.56 -19.42 24.44
CA ILE A 5 -43.71 -18.46 23.71
C ILE A 5 -43.54 -17.23 24.61
N VAL A 6 -42.29 -16.94 24.97
CA VAL A 6 -41.89 -15.70 25.66
C VAL A 6 -41.81 -14.58 24.62
N ALA A 7 -42.65 -13.56 24.79
CA ALA A 7 -42.67 -12.36 23.95
C ALA A 7 -41.45 -11.48 24.20
N LEU A 8 -40.63 -11.26 23.16
CA LEU A 8 -39.63 -10.21 23.13
C LEU A 8 -40.21 -8.95 22.50
N ASN A 9 -40.10 -7.87 23.26
CA ASN A 9 -40.65 -6.54 23.05
C ASN A 9 -39.98 -5.85 21.85
N THR A 10 -40.61 -5.86 20.67
CA THR A 10 -40.16 -5.12 19.48
C THR A 10 -40.67 -3.68 19.53
N ARG A 11 -39.77 -2.71 19.73
CA ARG A 11 -40.05 -1.29 19.45
C ARG A 11 -40.04 -1.05 17.93
N PRO A 12 -40.99 -0.31 17.35
CA PRO A 12 -40.96 0.04 15.94
C PRO A 12 -39.91 1.13 15.66
N MET A 13 -39.06 0.90 14.67
CA MET A 13 -38.18 1.92 14.09
C MET A 13 -39.03 2.91 13.27
N PHE A 14 -38.92 4.19 13.61
CA PHE A 14 -39.37 5.29 12.78
C PHE A 14 -38.59 5.29 11.45
N THR A 15 -39.26 4.96 10.34
CA THR A 15 -38.73 5.17 9.00
C THR A 15 -38.99 6.62 8.57
N ARG A 16 -37.96 7.46 8.63
CA ARG A 16 -38.01 8.82 8.09
C ARG A 16 -37.86 8.73 6.56
N ARG A 17 -38.98 8.78 5.83
CA ARG A 17 -38.99 8.95 4.36
C ARG A 17 -38.30 10.26 4.00
N VAL A 18 -37.13 10.18 3.35
CA VAL A 18 -36.53 11.33 2.67
C VAL A 18 -37.20 11.45 1.30
N LYS A 19 -37.87 12.58 1.06
CA LYS A 19 -38.37 12.98 -0.27
C LYS A 19 -37.18 13.10 -1.22
N MET A 20 -37.12 12.28 -2.25
CA MET A 20 -36.22 12.50 -3.38
C MET A 20 -36.78 13.66 -4.21
N THR A 21 -36.09 14.80 -4.20
CA THR A 21 -36.29 15.86 -5.18
C THR A 21 -35.67 15.43 -6.51
N SER A 22 -36.42 15.63 -7.58
CA SER A 22 -36.09 15.33 -8.97
C SER A 22 -34.77 15.96 -9.45
N PRO A 23 -34.09 15.36 -10.45
CA PRO A 23 -32.83 15.87 -10.99
C PRO A 23 -33.04 17.19 -11.75
N PRO A 24 -32.09 18.14 -11.68
CA PRO A 24 -32.18 19.36 -12.48
C PRO A 24 -31.90 19.06 -13.96
N THR A 25 -32.68 19.71 -14.83
CA THR A 25 -32.55 19.73 -16.29
C THR A 25 -31.27 20.42 -16.77
N PRO A 26 -30.67 20.00 -17.89
CA PRO A 26 -29.47 20.63 -18.44
C PRO A 26 -29.86 21.81 -19.35
N SER A 27 -29.52 23.04 -18.95
CA SER A 27 -29.51 24.18 -19.86
C SER A 27 -28.43 25.16 -19.44
N GLU A 28 -27.28 25.08 -20.10
CA GLU A 28 -26.39 26.21 -20.37
C GLU A 28 -25.37 25.75 -21.43
N THR A 29 -25.57 26.21 -22.67
CA THR A 29 -24.63 26.07 -23.77
C THR A 29 -23.40 26.92 -23.47
N TRP A 30 -22.29 26.27 -23.12
CA TRP A 30 -21.00 26.91 -22.91
C TRP A 30 -20.35 27.21 -24.28
N THR A 31 -20.21 28.49 -24.62
CA THR A 31 -19.40 28.95 -25.75
C THR A 31 -17.91 28.90 -25.40
N PHE A 32 -17.13 28.14 -26.18
CA PHE A 32 -15.68 28.04 -26.08
C PHE A 32 -14.99 29.24 -26.74
N PRO A 33 -13.88 29.78 -26.18
CA PRO A 33 -12.97 30.63 -26.95
C PRO A 33 -12.19 29.78 -27.97
N PRO A 34 -11.81 30.34 -29.13
CA PRO A 34 -11.15 29.59 -30.19
C PRO A 34 -9.67 29.34 -29.86
N GLU A 35 -9.33 28.06 -29.89
CA GLU A 35 -8.12 27.42 -30.45
C GLU A 35 -6.75 28.12 -30.35
N ASP A 36 -5.90 27.56 -29.48
CA ASP A 36 -4.48 27.29 -29.76
C ASP A 36 -4.23 25.81 -29.41
N VAL A 37 -4.38 24.90 -30.38
CA VAL A 37 -4.59 23.46 -30.13
C VAL A 37 -3.32 22.60 -30.29
N ASP A 38 -2.18 23.15 -30.70
CA ASP A 38 -1.07 22.29 -31.18
C ASP A 38 0.12 22.07 -30.22
N ALA A 39 0.01 22.40 -28.92
CA ALA A 39 1.07 22.10 -27.94
C ALA A 39 0.60 21.58 -26.56
N ALA A 40 -0.70 21.57 -26.27
CA ALA A 40 -1.24 21.43 -24.90
C ALA A 40 -1.71 20.01 -24.52
N GLY A 41 -1.34 18.97 -25.29
CA GLY A 41 -1.95 17.64 -25.18
C GLY A 41 -1.16 16.58 -24.39
N ALA A 42 0.14 16.79 -24.15
CA ALA A 42 0.94 15.81 -23.42
C ALA A 42 0.74 15.98 -21.92
N PRO A 43 0.49 14.90 -21.14
CA PRO A 43 0.53 15.00 -19.69
C PRO A 43 1.90 15.53 -19.28
N GLU A 44 1.89 16.69 -18.61
CA GLU A 44 3.08 17.36 -18.10
C GLU A 44 3.96 16.33 -17.37
N GLN A 45 5.22 16.16 -17.74
CA GLN A 45 6.05 15.17 -17.04
C GLN A 45 6.15 15.57 -15.55
N PRO A 46 6.06 14.61 -14.63
CA PRO A 46 6.21 14.92 -13.22
C PRO A 46 7.60 15.52 -12.97
N PRO A 47 7.71 16.47 -12.02
CA PRO A 47 9.00 17.09 -11.73
C PRO A 47 9.99 16.07 -11.14
N ALA A 48 11.27 16.41 -11.20
CA ALA A 48 12.37 15.58 -10.68
C ALA A 48 12.12 15.07 -9.25
N SER A 49 11.54 15.93 -8.40
CA SER A 49 11.20 15.61 -7.01
C SER A 49 10.23 14.43 -6.84
N VAL A 50 9.43 14.12 -7.86
CA VAL A 50 8.54 12.95 -7.88
C VAL A 50 9.23 11.76 -8.54
N THR A 51 9.89 11.97 -9.68
CA THR A 51 10.55 10.88 -10.42
C THR A 51 11.71 10.25 -9.66
N GLU A 52 12.38 10.99 -8.77
CA GLU A 52 13.46 10.48 -7.93
C GLU A 52 12.97 9.58 -6.78
N VAL A 53 11.71 9.75 -6.34
CA VAL A 53 11.15 9.01 -5.19
C VAL A 53 10.32 7.81 -5.65
N VAL A 54 9.77 7.86 -6.86
CA VAL A 54 9.03 6.74 -7.46
C VAL A 54 10.03 5.73 -8.06
N PRO A 55 10.01 4.45 -7.65
CA PRO A 55 10.89 3.45 -8.23
C PRO A 55 10.69 3.30 -9.74
N ALA A 56 11.78 3.07 -10.46
CA ALA A 56 11.75 2.79 -11.90
C ALA A 56 11.24 1.36 -12.18
N PHE A 57 9.94 1.11 -11.98
CA PHE A 57 9.35 -0.23 -12.03
C PHE A 57 9.62 -0.99 -13.34
N HIS A 58 9.75 -0.28 -14.46
CA HIS A 58 10.09 -0.88 -15.76
C HIS A 58 11.47 -1.56 -15.78
N GLN A 59 12.34 -1.20 -14.84
CA GLN A 59 13.65 -1.82 -14.61
C GLN A 59 13.59 -2.88 -13.51
N HIS A 60 12.42 -3.33 -13.05
CA HIS A 60 12.34 -4.39 -12.04
C HIS A 60 12.14 -5.75 -12.70
N GLY A 61 12.68 -6.79 -12.08
CA GLY A 61 12.51 -8.16 -12.55
C GLY A 61 13.60 -9.11 -12.04
N PRO A 62 13.50 -10.40 -12.42
CA PRO A 62 14.41 -11.44 -11.92
C PRO A 62 15.89 -11.15 -12.24
N HIS A 63 16.15 -10.47 -13.36
CA HIS A 63 17.49 -10.11 -13.81
C HIS A 63 18.13 -8.95 -13.02
N ASN A 64 17.33 -8.19 -12.27
CA ASN A 64 17.79 -7.05 -11.46
C ASN A 64 17.86 -7.36 -9.97
N CYS A 65 17.90 -8.64 -9.62
CA CYS A 65 17.94 -9.06 -8.23
C CYS A 65 19.33 -8.87 -7.54
N ARG A 66 20.33 -8.33 -8.29
CA ARG A 66 21.69 -7.89 -7.87
C ARG A 66 21.87 -7.79 -6.35
N ASP A 67 22.90 -8.40 -5.75
CA ASP A 67 23.40 -8.29 -4.34
C ASP A 67 22.40 -8.12 -3.16
N HIS A 68 21.09 -8.08 -3.38
CA HIS A 68 20.03 -8.28 -2.38
C HIS A 68 19.99 -9.76 -1.93
N HIS A 69 20.87 -10.56 -2.51
CA HIS A 69 21.10 -11.96 -2.28
C HIS A 69 21.94 -12.15 -1.03
N HIS A 70 21.26 -12.32 0.11
CA HIS A 70 21.82 -12.85 1.34
C HIS A 70 22.87 -11.95 2.01
N ASP A 71 22.64 -11.63 3.28
CA ASP A 71 23.78 -11.38 4.16
C ASP A 71 24.45 -12.73 4.46
N VAL A 72 25.41 -13.10 3.61
CA VAL A 72 26.21 -14.33 3.72
C VAL A 72 27.01 -14.38 5.03
N GLY A 73 27.27 -13.20 5.63
CA GLY A 73 27.90 -13.05 6.94
C GLY A 73 26.93 -13.26 8.10
N SER A 74 25.62 -13.31 7.84
CA SER A 74 24.63 -13.47 8.91
C SER A 74 24.70 -14.86 9.55
N GLN A 75 24.59 -14.89 10.88
CA GLN A 75 24.50 -16.13 11.64
C GLN A 75 23.30 -17.00 11.21
N ALA A 76 22.24 -16.39 10.66
CA ALA A 76 21.06 -17.08 10.14
C ALA A 76 21.40 -17.91 8.89
N PHE A 77 22.16 -17.32 7.96
CA PHE A 77 22.61 -18.02 6.75
C PHE A 77 23.54 -19.21 7.09
N GLN A 78 24.49 -19.02 7.99
CA GLN A 78 25.36 -20.11 8.45
C GLN A 78 24.56 -21.26 9.09
N LYS A 79 23.58 -20.95 9.95
CA LYS A 79 22.68 -21.96 10.54
C LYS A 79 21.85 -22.68 9.48
N TYR A 80 21.41 -21.99 8.44
CA TYR A 80 20.66 -22.58 7.34
C TYR A 80 21.53 -23.51 6.50
N LEU A 81 22.76 -23.10 6.13
CA LEU A 81 23.70 -23.97 5.43
C LEU A 81 24.02 -25.24 6.24
N LEU A 82 24.25 -25.13 7.55
CA LEU A 82 24.49 -26.30 8.41
C LEU A 82 23.32 -27.30 8.42
N ARG A 83 22.08 -26.85 8.18
CA ARG A 83 20.91 -27.73 8.09
C ARG A 83 20.78 -28.40 6.71
N GLN A 84 21.25 -27.76 5.66
CA GLN A 84 21.08 -28.20 4.27
C GLN A 84 22.28 -28.98 3.72
N ASN A 85 23.51 -28.71 4.19
CA ASN A 85 24.75 -29.35 3.72
C ASN A 85 24.99 -30.74 4.33
N LYS A 86 24.16 -31.72 3.97
CA LYS A 86 24.55 -33.13 4.10
C LYS A 86 25.12 -33.73 2.80
N ASP A 87 24.75 -33.21 1.64
CA ASP A 87 25.14 -33.81 0.36
C ASP A 87 25.98 -32.85 -0.48
N LYS A 88 27.26 -33.19 -0.64
CA LYS A 88 28.24 -32.48 -1.46
C LYS A 88 28.08 -32.87 -2.93
N SER A 89 27.73 -31.94 -3.81
CA SER A 89 28.28 -31.84 -5.17
C SER A 89 27.77 -30.55 -5.84
N GLY A 90 28.51 -30.11 -6.86
CA GLY A 90 28.52 -28.75 -7.44
C GLY A 90 27.15 -28.14 -7.77
N ALA A 91 27.13 -26.81 -7.68
CA ALA A 91 25.96 -25.91 -7.60
C ALA A 91 25.27 -25.96 -6.23
N TRP A 92 25.32 -24.83 -5.50
CA TRP A 92 24.65 -24.68 -4.20
C TRP A 92 23.14 -24.63 -4.41
N ASP A 93 22.55 -25.80 -4.64
CA ASP A 93 21.11 -26.02 -4.76
C ASP A 93 20.53 -26.12 -3.35
N LEU A 94 20.02 -24.98 -2.89
CA LEU A 94 19.48 -24.79 -1.55
C LEU A 94 17.95 -24.87 -1.61
N ALA A 95 17.34 -25.50 -0.61
CA ALA A 95 15.89 -25.72 -0.57
C ALA A 95 15.16 -24.50 -0.02
N CYS A 96 14.23 -23.93 -0.80
CA CYS A 96 13.35 -22.88 -0.30
C CYS A 96 12.56 -23.35 0.95
N SER A 97 12.55 -22.54 2.01
CA SER A 97 11.82 -22.83 3.26
C SER A 97 10.31 -23.05 3.05
N LYS A 98 9.72 -22.48 1.99
CA LYS A 98 8.28 -22.46 1.77
C LYS A 98 7.78 -23.54 0.81
N CYS A 99 8.45 -23.74 -0.33
CA CYS A 99 8.04 -24.73 -1.33
C CYS A 99 8.93 -25.97 -1.37
N HIS A 100 10.03 -26.00 -0.63
CA HIS A 100 11.06 -27.05 -0.64
C HIS A 100 11.71 -27.31 -2.02
N GLY A 101 11.39 -26.49 -3.02
CA GLY A 101 12.05 -26.51 -4.32
C GLY A 101 13.53 -26.16 -4.15
N ARG A 102 14.38 -26.94 -4.81
CA ARG A 102 15.82 -26.66 -4.89
C ARG A 102 16.06 -25.59 -5.94
N VAL A 103 16.77 -24.55 -5.52
CA VAL A 103 17.12 -23.41 -6.35
C VAL A 103 18.56 -23.00 -6.08
N THR A 104 19.18 -22.33 -7.03
CA THR A 104 20.53 -21.81 -6.83
C THR A 104 20.51 -20.74 -5.74
N LEU A 105 21.64 -20.56 -5.05
CA LEU A 105 21.80 -19.49 -4.05
C LEU A 105 21.38 -18.12 -4.61
N SER A 106 21.70 -17.80 -5.86
CA SER A 106 21.32 -16.55 -6.55
C SER A 106 19.80 -16.35 -6.69
N GLN A 107 18.98 -17.36 -6.46
CA GLN A 107 17.52 -17.28 -6.57
C GLN A 107 16.81 -17.25 -5.21
N LEU A 108 17.57 -17.39 -4.12
CA LEU A 108 17.03 -17.29 -2.77
C LEU A 108 17.06 -15.84 -2.27
N HIS A 109 16.15 -15.55 -1.34
CA HIS A 109 16.04 -14.30 -0.61
C HIS A 109 15.91 -14.64 0.87
N ASP A 110 16.75 -14.06 1.70
CA ASP A 110 16.63 -14.19 3.15
C ASP A 110 15.40 -13.42 3.63
N LEU A 111 14.77 -13.86 4.71
CA LEU A 111 13.78 -13.10 5.45
C LEU A 111 14.35 -12.78 6.84
N PRO A 112 13.94 -11.67 7.49
CA PRO A 112 14.43 -11.33 8.83
C PRO A 112 14.17 -12.39 9.91
N CYS A 113 13.21 -13.31 9.69
CA CYS A 113 12.98 -14.46 10.56
C CYS A 113 13.99 -15.60 10.39
N GLY A 114 14.88 -15.54 9.40
CA GLY A 114 15.86 -16.56 9.06
C GLY A 114 15.40 -17.58 8.01
N ASP A 115 14.21 -17.40 7.43
CA ASP A 115 13.74 -18.22 6.31
C ASP A 115 14.34 -17.80 4.98
N PHE A 116 14.49 -18.74 4.05
CA PHE A 116 15.01 -18.49 2.71
C PHE A 116 13.95 -18.84 1.68
N ILE A 117 13.56 -17.86 0.86
CA ILE A 117 12.50 -18.03 -0.14
C ILE A 117 13.04 -17.90 -1.55
N CYS A 118 12.60 -18.77 -2.45
CA CYS A 118 12.90 -18.62 -3.86
C CYS A 118 12.09 -17.47 -4.49
N HIS A 119 12.50 -17.03 -5.68
CA HIS A 119 11.82 -15.99 -6.45
C HIS A 119 10.31 -16.24 -6.65
N SER A 120 9.91 -17.48 -6.95
CA SER A 120 8.49 -17.82 -7.13
C SER A 120 7.70 -17.65 -5.82
N CYS A 121 8.29 -18.03 -4.68
CA CYS A 121 7.69 -17.80 -3.37
C CYS A 121 7.65 -16.32 -2.99
N LEU A 122 8.63 -15.52 -3.40
CA LEU A 122 8.61 -14.07 -3.24
C LEU A 122 7.46 -13.42 -4.01
N ASN A 123 7.24 -13.80 -5.28
CA ASN A 123 6.08 -13.34 -6.05
C ASN A 123 4.77 -13.72 -5.37
N ALA A 124 4.66 -14.96 -4.90
CA ALA A 124 3.48 -15.44 -4.18
C ALA A 124 3.25 -14.67 -2.86
N LEU A 125 4.31 -14.25 -2.16
CA LEU A 125 4.20 -13.40 -0.97
C LEU A 125 3.76 -11.97 -1.30
N ALA A 126 4.30 -11.36 -2.36
CA ALA A 126 3.85 -10.04 -2.80
C ALA A 126 2.35 -10.05 -3.20
N LEU A 127 1.91 -11.06 -3.95
CA LEU A 127 0.49 -11.26 -4.26
C LEU A 127 -0.35 -11.50 -2.99
N HIS A 128 0.17 -12.28 -2.04
CA HIS A 128 -0.49 -12.50 -0.76
C HIS A 128 -0.67 -11.20 0.03
N VAL A 129 0.31 -10.29 0.01
CA VAL A 129 0.21 -8.96 0.64
C VAL A 129 -0.93 -8.15 0.00
N ILE A 130 -0.95 -8.07 -1.33
CA ILE A 130 -1.99 -7.36 -2.08
C ILE A 130 -3.35 -7.89 -1.65
N ASN A 131 -3.58 -9.20 -1.80
CA ASN A 131 -4.83 -9.87 -1.44
C ASN A 131 -5.21 -9.71 0.05
N SER A 132 -4.23 -9.76 0.95
CA SER A 132 -4.46 -9.63 2.39
C SER A 132 -4.90 -8.23 2.78
N ILE A 133 -4.33 -7.20 2.15
CA ILE A 133 -4.76 -5.81 2.37
C ILE A 133 -6.18 -5.61 1.86
N GLU A 134 -6.55 -6.18 0.71
CA GLU A 134 -7.93 -6.05 0.19
C GLU A 134 -8.92 -6.72 1.14
N LYS A 135 -8.64 -7.97 1.52
CA LYS A 135 -9.48 -8.76 2.42
C LYS A 135 -9.62 -8.12 3.80
N ASN A 136 -8.58 -7.46 4.30
CA ASN A 136 -8.56 -6.87 5.63
C ASN A 136 -8.68 -5.34 5.61
N HIS A 137 -9.12 -4.72 4.52
CA HIS A 137 -9.08 -3.26 4.34
C HIS A 137 -9.69 -2.48 5.51
N LEU A 138 -10.97 -2.73 5.85
CA LEU A 138 -11.67 -2.06 6.96
C LEU A 138 -10.99 -2.31 8.31
N ARG A 139 -10.48 -3.53 8.48
CA ARG A 139 -9.79 -4.01 9.69
C ARG A 139 -8.41 -3.38 9.86
N ILE A 140 -7.74 -3.03 8.77
CA ILE A 140 -6.49 -2.28 8.77
C ILE A 140 -6.79 -0.81 9.00
N LEU A 141 -7.83 -0.26 8.34
CA LEU A 141 -8.24 1.12 8.50
C LEU A 141 -8.60 1.46 9.96
N ASP A 142 -9.42 0.63 10.62
CA ASP A 142 -9.73 0.79 12.06
C ASP A 142 -8.47 0.80 12.93
N ALA A 143 -7.54 -0.14 12.68
CA ALA A 143 -6.28 -0.20 13.42
C ALA A 143 -5.41 1.04 13.19
N ARG A 144 -5.43 1.61 11.97
CA ARG A 144 -4.70 2.83 11.62
C ARG A 144 -5.30 4.07 12.26
N VAL A 145 -6.63 4.18 12.35
CA VAL A 145 -7.31 5.28 13.07
C VAL A 145 -6.88 5.27 14.53
N LYS A 146 -6.94 4.10 15.19
CA LYS A 146 -6.50 3.94 16.58
C LYS A 146 -5.02 4.23 16.76
N LEU A 147 -4.18 3.79 15.82
CA LEU A 147 -2.74 4.12 15.84
C LEU A 147 -2.51 5.63 15.75
N GLN A 148 -3.25 6.33 14.88
CA GLN A 148 -3.14 7.79 14.73
C GLN A 148 -3.59 8.55 15.99
N GLU A 149 -4.63 8.07 16.67
CA GLU A 149 -5.07 8.63 17.96
C GLU A 149 -3.98 8.48 19.03
N LEU A 150 -3.37 7.30 19.10
CA LEU A 150 -2.24 7.03 20.00
C LEU A 150 -1.03 7.92 19.69
N ASP A 151 -0.69 8.10 18.41
CA ASP A 151 0.40 8.97 17.98
C ASP A 151 0.16 10.43 18.39
N ARG A 152 -1.06 10.94 18.20
CA ARG A 152 -1.44 12.29 18.65
C ARG A 152 -1.33 12.44 20.17
N TYR A 153 -1.76 11.42 20.92
CA TYR A 153 -1.65 11.42 22.37
C TYR A 153 -0.19 11.48 22.83
N LEU A 154 0.66 10.62 22.26
CA LEU A 154 2.08 10.53 22.61
C LEU A 154 2.88 11.77 22.21
N ALA A 155 2.51 12.42 21.10
CA ALA A 155 3.18 13.65 20.61
C ALA A 155 2.89 14.88 21.47
N ARG A 156 1.70 14.98 22.08
CA ARG A 156 1.28 16.16 22.86
C ARG A 156 1.93 16.26 24.26
N ARG A 157 2.72 15.29 24.71
CA ARG A 157 3.31 15.27 26.06
C ARG A 157 4.85 15.22 26.03
N PRO A 158 5.53 16.38 26.20
CA PRO A 158 6.99 16.46 26.32
C PRO A 158 7.52 15.60 27.48
N GLN A 159 8.74 15.06 27.34
CA GLN A 159 9.35 14.17 28.34
C GLN A 159 9.77 14.88 29.64
N THR A 160 9.88 16.20 29.63
CA THR A 160 10.74 16.93 30.55
C THR A 160 10.21 17.11 31.97
N THR A 161 8.93 16.84 32.25
CA THR A 161 8.33 16.93 33.62
C THR A 161 7.22 15.91 33.85
N MET A 162 7.46 14.63 33.51
CA MET A 162 6.46 13.56 33.71
C MET A 162 6.59 12.90 35.10
N ASP A 163 5.57 13.06 35.94
CA ASP A 163 5.38 12.29 37.18
C ASP A 163 5.32 10.77 36.90
N SER A 164 5.56 9.94 37.91
CA SER A 164 5.59 8.47 37.81
C SER A 164 4.33 7.88 37.17
N GLN A 165 3.15 8.40 37.50
CA GLN A 165 1.87 7.99 36.91
C GLN A 165 1.80 8.28 35.41
N LYS A 166 2.24 9.47 34.98
CA LYS A 166 2.25 9.87 33.56
C LYS A 166 3.27 9.06 32.75
N ARG A 167 4.41 8.68 33.36
CA ARG A 167 5.38 7.76 32.76
C ARG A 167 4.78 6.37 32.55
N GLN A 168 4.06 5.85 33.54
CA GLN A 168 3.42 4.54 33.44
C GLN A 168 2.31 4.53 32.37
N GLU A 169 1.48 5.56 32.35
CA GLU A 169 0.45 5.75 31.33
C GLU A 169 1.07 5.78 29.92
N ARG A 170 2.16 6.53 29.72
CA ARG A 170 2.89 6.56 28.44
C ARG A 170 3.42 5.19 28.04
N LYS A 171 3.95 4.38 28.97
CA LYS A 171 4.39 3.00 28.67
C LYS A 171 3.23 2.14 28.17
N VAL A 172 2.05 2.25 28.78
CA VAL A 172 0.84 1.52 28.35
C VAL A 172 0.44 1.93 26.94
N PHE A 173 0.41 3.22 26.64
CA PHE A 173 0.08 3.72 25.31
C PHE A 173 1.13 3.34 24.25
N SER A 174 2.43 3.39 24.58
CA SER A 174 3.49 2.90 23.70
C SER A 174 3.35 1.41 23.41
N ARG A 175 2.95 0.60 24.39
CA ARG A 175 2.69 -0.84 24.19
C ARG A 175 1.51 -1.06 23.24
N ARG A 176 0.39 -0.37 23.48
CA ARG A 176 -0.80 -0.42 22.60
C ARG A 176 -0.46 0.03 21.18
N ARG A 177 0.33 1.08 21.02
CA ARG A 177 0.81 1.56 19.71
C ARG A 177 1.56 0.45 18.97
N ALA A 178 2.50 -0.22 19.64
CA ALA A 178 3.24 -1.35 19.06
C ALA A 178 2.33 -2.54 18.72
N GLU A 179 1.30 -2.81 19.54
CA GLU A 179 0.29 -3.84 19.27
C GLU A 179 -0.51 -3.54 17.99
N TYR A 180 -1.00 -2.31 17.80
CA TYR A 180 -1.70 -1.90 16.57
C TYR A 180 -0.79 -1.94 15.34
N ALA A 181 0.46 -1.47 15.45
CA ALA A 181 1.43 -1.56 14.37
C ALA A 181 1.66 -3.02 13.93
N ARG A 182 1.89 -3.93 14.89
CA ARG A 182 2.01 -5.38 14.60
C ARG A 182 0.73 -5.98 14.03
N ALA A 183 -0.44 -5.52 14.48
CA ALA A 183 -1.72 -5.98 13.94
C ALA A 183 -1.89 -5.56 12.48
N ILE A 184 -1.51 -4.33 12.11
CA ILE A 184 -1.52 -3.84 10.74
C ILE A 184 -0.59 -4.68 9.86
N THR A 185 0.68 -4.85 10.26
CA THR A 185 1.67 -5.65 9.51
C THR A 185 1.18 -7.08 9.28
N ARG A 186 0.63 -7.74 10.32
CA ARG A 186 0.08 -9.10 10.19
C ARG A 186 -1.13 -9.16 9.28
N ARG A 187 -2.08 -8.24 9.41
CA ARG A 187 -3.29 -8.19 8.56
C ARG A 187 -2.98 -7.86 7.10
N ALA A 188 -1.92 -7.10 6.86
CA ALA A 188 -1.42 -6.79 5.53
C ALA A 188 -0.62 -7.95 4.90
N GLY A 189 -0.40 -9.07 5.61
CA GLY A 189 0.40 -10.17 5.09
C GLY A 189 1.89 -9.86 5.00
N LEU A 190 2.37 -8.84 5.73
CA LEU A 190 3.76 -8.36 5.71
C LEU A 190 4.61 -8.98 6.84
N ALA A 191 4.15 -10.05 7.47
CA ALA A 191 4.86 -10.72 8.57
C ALA A 191 5.07 -12.21 8.31
N CYS A 192 6.26 -12.70 8.67
CA CYS A 192 6.63 -14.12 8.71
C CYS A 192 7.16 -14.44 10.12
N CYS A 193 6.70 -15.53 10.72
CA CYS A 193 7.09 -15.93 12.09
C CYS A 193 6.89 -14.82 13.15
N GLY A 194 5.92 -13.92 12.93
CA GLY A 194 5.65 -12.77 13.80
C GLY A 194 6.57 -11.55 13.58
N ILE A 195 7.54 -11.63 12.66
CA ILE A 195 8.50 -10.58 12.32
C ILE A 195 8.12 -9.97 10.96
N GLY A 196 8.31 -8.66 10.78
CA GLY A 196 8.09 -8.02 9.49
C GLY A 196 9.03 -8.60 8.42
N MET A 197 8.49 -8.95 7.26
CA MET A 197 9.29 -9.57 6.18
C MET A 197 10.23 -8.58 5.47
N GLY A 198 9.95 -7.27 5.54
CA GLY A 198 10.77 -6.26 4.88
C GLY A 198 10.80 -6.40 3.36
N LEU A 199 9.68 -6.81 2.73
CA LEU A 199 9.61 -7.10 1.30
C LEU A 199 10.00 -5.93 0.40
N ASP A 200 9.99 -4.70 0.91
CA ASP A 200 10.40 -3.51 0.17
C ASP A 200 11.84 -3.63 -0.37
N ARG A 201 12.73 -4.33 0.34
CA ARG A 201 14.12 -4.58 -0.10
C ARG A 201 14.25 -5.50 -1.31
N PHE A 202 13.18 -6.22 -1.64
CA PHE A 202 13.11 -7.18 -2.75
C PHE A 202 12.22 -6.68 -3.89
N GLN A 203 11.76 -5.42 -3.85
CA GLN A 203 10.90 -4.86 -4.88
C GLN A 203 11.53 -4.91 -6.28
N SER A 204 12.85 -4.72 -6.39
CA SER A 204 13.62 -4.78 -7.64
C SER A 204 13.62 -6.18 -8.26
N CYS A 205 13.49 -7.24 -7.45
CA CYS A 205 13.43 -8.63 -7.93
C CYS A 205 12.05 -9.00 -8.49
N LEU A 206 10.98 -8.27 -8.14
CA LEU A 206 9.61 -8.56 -8.57
C LEU A 206 9.37 -8.13 -10.03
N PRO A 207 8.45 -8.78 -10.76
CA PRO A 207 7.97 -8.26 -12.03
C PRO A 207 7.45 -6.81 -11.91
N PRO A 208 7.60 -5.96 -12.94
CA PRO A 208 7.25 -4.53 -12.89
C PRO A 208 5.89 -4.23 -12.27
N ASN A 209 4.84 -4.91 -12.75
CA ASN A 209 3.46 -4.72 -12.28
C ASN A 209 3.31 -5.08 -10.80
N LEU A 210 3.87 -6.23 -10.39
CA LEU A 210 3.77 -6.71 -9.03
C LEU A 210 4.58 -5.84 -8.06
N SER A 211 5.73 -5.32 -8.52
CA SER A 211 6.56 -4.39 -7.77
C SER A 211 5.84 -3.06 -7.54
N ARG A 212 5.25 -2.49 -8.59
CA ARG A 212 4.42 -1.28 -8.51
C ARG A 212 3.27 -1.45 -7.54
N ASP A 213 2.52 -2.55 -7.66
CA ASP A 213 1.35 -2.79 -6.85
C ASP A 213 1.74 -3.02 -5.37
N LEU A 214 2.81 -3.78 -5.11
CA LEU A 214 3.35 -3.92 -3.76
C LEU A 214 3.78 -2.57 -3.18
N TRP A 215 4.53 -1.77 -3.95
CA TRP A 215 4.98 -0.44 -3.52
C TRP A 215 3.79 0.46 -3.18
N LEU A 216 2.77 0.52 -4.05
CA LEU A 216 1.55 1.30 -3.80
C LEU A 216 0.84 0.87 -2.51
N ARG A 217 0.78 -0.44 -2.24
CA ARG A 217 0.18 -0.99 -1.02
C ARG A 217 1.03 -0.67 0.22
N SER A 218 2.35 -0.74 0.11
CA SER A 218 3.28 -0.29 1.15
C SER A 218 3.08 1.19 1.43
N GLN A 219 3.07 2.07 0.41
CA GLN A 219 2.83 3.50 0.58
C GLN A 219 1.46 3.77 1.22
N TRP A 220 0.41 3.09 0.77
CA TRP A 220 -0.92 3.24 1.36
C TRP A 220 -0.92 2.95 2.86
N LEU A 221 -0.14 1.96 3.34
CA LEU A 221 -0.02 1.66 4.78
C LEU A 221 0.74 2.73 5.57
N HIS A 222 1.77 3.33 4.97
CA HIS A 222 2.66 4.30 5.62
C HIS A 222 2.10 5.72 5.60
N ASP A 223 1.41 6.11 4.53
CA ASP A 223 0.87 7.45 4.38
C ASP A 223 -0.10 7.80 5.52
N PRO A 224 -0.08 9.03 6.05
CA PRO A 224 -1.06 9.42 7.05
C PRO A 224 -2.47 9.43 6.43
N LEU A 225 -3.49 9.00 7.19
CA LEU A 225 -4.87 8.88 6.67
C LEU A 225 -5.38 10.13 5.96
N ARG A 226 -5.00 11.33 6.45
CA ARG A 226 -5.37 12.63 5.86
C ARG A 226 -4.75 12.92 4.49
N ALA A 227 -3.66 12.25 4.15
CA ALA A 227 -2.92 12.43 2.91
C ALA A 227 -3.28 11.40 1.84
N GLN A 228 -4.11 10.41 2.16
CA GLN A 228 -4.57 9.44 1.19
C GLN A 228 -5.40 10.13 0.12
N ARG A 229 -5.05 9.85 -1.14
CA ARG A 229 -5.75 10.35 -2.32
C ARG A 229 -6.03 9.21 -3.27
N ALA A 230 -7.01 9.44 -4.12
CA ALA A 230 -7.34 8.57 -5.23
C ALA A 230 -7.12 9.36 -6.52
N CYS A 231 -6.65 8.68 -7.56
CA CYS A 231 -6.54 9.26 -8.88
C CYS A 231 -7.91 9.78 -9.34
N ALA A 232 -7.98 11.04 -9.74
CA ALA A 232 -9.22 11.69 -10.17
C ALA A 232 -9.68 11.26 -11.57
N TRP A 233 -8.81 10.57 -12.32
CA TRP A 233 -9.14 9.99 -13.61
C TRP A 233 -10.32 9.02 -13.46
N PRO A 234 -11.41 9.17 -14.25
CA PRO A 234 -12.68 8.47 -14.05
C PRO A 234 -12.56 6.94 -14.02
N ASP A 235 -11.64 6.41 -14.81
CA ASP A 235 -11.33 5.00 -14.93
C ASP A 235 -10.29 4.55 -13.88
N CYS A 236 -9.24 5.33 -13.62
CA CYS A 236 -8.10 4.89 -12.83
C CYS A 236 -8.43 4.58 -11.36
N GLY A 237 -8.94 5.56 -10.60
CA GLY A 237 -9.28 5.41 -9.17
C GLY A 237 -8.15 4.94 -8.23
N ALA A 238 -6.91 4.78 -8.73
CA ALA A 238 -5.81 4.20 -7.98
C ALA A 238 -5.41 5.07 -6.77
N SER A 239 -4.98 4.44 -5.68
CA SER A 239 -4.38 5.15 -4.55
C SER A 239 -3.15 5.94 -5.02
N MET A 240 -3.08 7.22 -4.67
CA MET A 240 -1.94 8.08 -4.97
C MET A 240 -1.16 8.38 -3.69
N PRO A 241 0.09 7.91 -3.59
CA PRO A 241 0.95 8.19 -2.46
C PRO A 241 1.24 9.68 -2.26
N LEU A 242 1.49 10.09 -1.03
CA LEU A 242 1.84 11.48 -0.71
C LEU A 242 3.14 11.92 -1.41
N CYS A 243 4.10 11.01 -1.58
CA CYS A 243 5.35 11.31 -2.27
C CYS A 243 5.17 11.62 -3.77
N CYS A 244 4.02 11.29 -4.35
CA CYS A 244 3.70 11.64 -5.74
C CYS A 244 3.12 13.05 -5.89
N ARG A 245 2.98 13.80 -4.80
CA ARG A 245 2.44 15.16 -4.80
C ARG A 245 3.51 16.18 -5.17
N TYR A 246 3.18 17.11 -6.05
CA TYR A 246 4.04 18.23 -6.42
C TYR A 246 3.23 19.54 -6.59
N LEU A 247 3.92 20.67 -6.47
CA LEU A 247 3.34 22.00 -6.67
C LEU A 247 3.51 22.41 -8.14
N VAL A 248 2.46 22.90 -8.78
CA VAL A 248 2.53 23.44 -10.14
C VAL A 248 3.11 24.86 -10.08
N PRO A 249 4.27 25.13 -10.71
CA PRO A 249 4.85 26.47 -10.76
C PRO A 249 3.87 27.49 -11.34
N GLY A 250 3.78 28.68 -10.75
CA GLY A 250 2.92 29.77 -11.23
C GLY A 250 1.43 29.62 -10.92
N ALA A 251 0.91 28.41 -10.70
CA ALA A 251 -0.51 28.20 -10.38
C ALA A 251 -0.81 28.14 -8.87
N GLY A 252 0.18 27.79 -8.04
CA GLY A 252 -0.03 27.65 -6.59
C GLY A 252 -0.91 26.45 -6.19
N VAL A 253 -1.19 25.55 -7.12
CA VAL A 253 -2.05 24.36 -6.93
C VAL A 253 -1.19 23.09 -6.86
N TYR A 254 -1.59 22.14 -6.02
CA TYR A 254 -0.97 20.82 -5.95
C TYR A 254 -1.56 19.85 -6.98
N ARG A 255 -0.68 19.07 -7.61
CA ARG A 255 -1.02 17.92 -8.45
C ARG A 255 -0.39 16.65 -7.88
N TYR A 256 -0.89 15.51 -8.34
CA TYR A 256 -0.36 14.19 -8.04
C TYR A 256 -0.03 13.46 -9.32
N SER A 257 1.14 12.85 -9.40
CA SER A 257 1.48 11.92 -10.48
C SER A 257 0.98 10.52 -10.15
N CYS A 258 0.11 9.94 -10.99
CA CYS A 258 -0.42 8.62 -10.75
C CYS A 258 0.49 7.55 -11.38
N VAL A 259 1.16 6.74 -10.56
CA VAL A 259 2.03 5.66 -11.06
C VAL A 259 1.29 4.50 -11.75
N ALA A 260 -0.05 4.43 -11.61
CA ALA A 260 -0.86 3.39 -12.22
C ALA A 260 -1.23 3.74 -13.68
N CYS A 261 -1.74 4.94 -13.93
CA CYS A 261 -2.10 5.41 -15.28
C CYS A 261 -1.05 6.33 -15.93
N GLN A 262 0.03 6.66 -15.21
CA GLN A 262 1.09 7.60 -15.61
C GLN A 262 0.60 9.04 -15.89
N GLY A 263 -0.68 9.35 -15.65
CA GLY A 263 -1.25 10.68 -15.79
C GLY A 263 -1.12 11.52 -14.51
N ASN A 264 -1.30 12.83 -14.65
CA ASN A 264 -1.40 13.73 -13.50
C ASN A 264 -2.86 13.91 -13.09
N SER A 265 -3.09 13.94 -11.79
CA SER A 265 -4.40 14.16 -11.17
C SER A 265 -4.36 15.48 -10.39
N MET A 266 -5.47 16.21 -10.42
CA MET A 266 -5.71 17.27 -9.44
C MET A 266 -5.78 16.68 -8.02
N ASP A 267 -5.52 17.51 -7.00
CA ASP A 267 -5.73 17.15 -5.60
C ASP A 267 -7.24 17.05 -5.29
N CYS A 268 -7.85 15.95 -5.72
CA CYS A 268 -9.21 15.62 -5.37
C CYS A 268 -9.16 14.78 -4.09
N ALA A 269 -9.51 15.39 -2.95
CA ALA A 269 -9.71 14.68 -1.70
C ALA A 269 -10.96 13.78 -1.81
N ARG A 270 -10.82 12.56 -2.33
CA ARG A 270 -11.82 11.50 -2.16
C ARG A 270 -11.46 10.67 -0.95
N VAL A 271 -12.37 10.59 0.02
CA VAL A 271 -12.32 9.55 1.06
C VAL A 271 -12.53 8.22 0.33
N LEU A 272 -11.50 7.36 0.33
CA LEU A 272 -11.58 6.00 -0.21
C LEU A 272 -12.46 5.14 0.71
N LEU A 273 -13.78 5.26 0.57
CA LEU A 273 -14.77 4.49 1.35
C LEU A 273 -14.81 3.01 0.97
N ALA A 274 -14.30 2.67 -0.22
CA ALA A 274 -14.15 1.32 -0.71
C ALA A 274 -12.67 0.97 -0.87
N PRO A 275 -12.28 -0.32 -0.80
CA PRO A 275 -10.99 -0.78 -1.30
C PRO A 275 -10.94 -0.53 -2.83
N GLN A 276 -10.62 0.68 -3.26
CA GLN A 276 -10.28 0.97 -4.65
C GLN A 276 -8.87 0.43 -4.92
N LEU A 277 -8.86 -0.88 -5.08
CA LEU A 277 -7.68 -1.72 -5.21
C LEU A 277 -7.64 -2.40 -6.58
N ARG A 278 -8.73 -2.30 -7.36
CA ARG A 278 -8.77 -2.70 -8.76
C ARG A 278 -8.16 -1.60 -9.61
N PHE A 279 -6.94 -1.87 -10.09
CA PHE A 279 -6.32 -1.12 -11.16
C PHE A 279 -7.01 -1.54 -12.46
N PRO A 280 -7.70 -0.64 -13.18
CA PRO A 280 -7.91 -0.89 -14.59
C PRO A 280 -6.53 -0.92 -15.23
N TRP A 281 -6.21 -2.03 -15.89
CA TRP A 281 -5.13 -2.05 -16.85
C TRP A 281 -5.52 -1.08 -17.96
N LEU A 282 -4.87 0.09 -18.01
CA LEU A 282 -4.88 0.90 -19.20
C LEU A 282 -3.84 0.29 -20.15
N PRO A 283 -4.23 -0.08 -21.39
CA PRO A 283 -3.27 -0.55 -22.38
C PRO A 283 -2.14 0.45 -22.56
N GLU A 284 -0.90 -0.04 -22.69
CA GLU A 284 0.24 0.79 -23.06
C GLU A 284 -0.09 1.63 -24.31
N GLY A 285 0.11 2.94 -24.23
CA GLY A 285 -0.03 3.83 -25.38
C GLY A 285 -1.40 4.50 -25.58
N GLN A 286 -2.39 4.30 -24.69
CA GLN A 286 -3.53 5.22 -24.66
C GLN A 286 -3.24 6.38 -23.71
N PRO A 287 -3.07 7.63 -24.20
CA PRO A 287 -3.27 8.77 -23.32
C PRO A 287 -4.66 8.61 -22.72
N ALA A 288 -4.77 8.69 -21.40
CA ALA A 288 -6.05 8.63 -20.74
C ALA A 288 -7.00 9.59 -21.48
N LEU A 289 -8.05 9.03 -22.08
CA LEU A 289 -8.92 9.71 -23.04
C LEU A 289 -9.82 10.70 -22.29
N THR A 290 -9.23 11.77 -21.79
CA THR A 290 -9.84 13.07 -21.49
C THR A 290 -8.75 13.94 -20.87
N PRO A 291 -8.02 14.79 -21.63
CA PRO A 291 -7.32 15.89 -20.97
C PRO A 291 -8.34 16.59 -20.05
N CYS A 292 -7.97 16.78 -18.78
CA CYS A 292 -8.66 17.75 -17.94
C CYS A 292 -8.56 19.09 -18.69
N ARG A 293 -9.68 19.53 -19.23
CA ARG A 293 -9.93 20.95 -19.49
C ARG A 293 -10.50 21.55 -18.22
#